data_AF-A0A815BSP3-F1
#
_entry.id   AF-A0A815BSP3-F1
#
_cell.length_a   1.000
_cell.length_b   1.000
_cell.length_c   1.000
_cell.angle_alpha   90.00
_cell.angle_beta   90.00
_cell.angle_gamma   90.00
#
_symmetry.space_group_name_H-M   'P 1'
#
loop_
_entity.id
_entity.type
_entity.pdbx_description
1 polymer ?
#
loop_
_entity_poly.entity_id
_entity_poly.type
_entity_poly.pdbx_seq_one_letter_code
_entity_poly.pdbx_strand_id
1 'polypeptide(L)'
;MEIQQKSLQIICLQTSLTQYHYQSYSILKNYLLKRIHLGIKSQLPTNKNLFNEVRAQNPTLVILPESTGAWLYLMCVPMPQFLRNYFFNYRNIKTNRHLLFITYTLITHIRLYFKEIYRNYHSKCTWIGLIQHSWFSLFAEQTYSIYKKLFSELACETNTTIVAGSIFTYENSNKNKLQNISYVFEPNNGSICLQSGKQYPTSEESHFIDCYKQPPSIYSIPNTNIDIGVLVCADSWMPQVYEEYSKIELDPNRRFLYIIVALSTGEWNTPWPGYDTNVDIPKDVDNKHLTTFSLPKAWFHYAVNRGFNVLSKRNDLIGYGVICCQGVLNIMNDIQAQGESIILIKRSKTEASILYEANIYEDEKILTCEF
;
A
#
# COMPACT_ATOMS: atom_id res chain seq x y z
N MET A 1 24.50 -0.89 28.47
CA MET A 1 24.65 0.02 27.32
C MET A 1 23.26 0.51 26.99
N GLU A 2 22.91 1.73 27.40
CA GLU A 2 21.65 2.35 26.97
C GLU A 2 21.74 2.57 25.46
N ILE A 3 20.96 1.81 24.70
CA ILE A 3 20.80 2.06 23.27
C ILE A 3 20.07 3.41 23.18
N GLN A 4 20.78 4.44 22.73
CA GLN A 4 20.19 5.74 22.43
C GLN A 4 19.06 5.53 21.41
N GLN A 5 17.81 5.62 21.88
CA GLN A 5 16.63 5.37 21.05
C GLN A 5 16.53 6.49 20.00
N LYS A 6 16.61 6.10 18.73
CA LYS A 6 16.44 7.03 17.61
C LYS A 6 14.97 7.18 17.27
N SER A 7 14.56 8.39 16.91
CA SER A 7 13.26 8.65 16.30
C SER A 7 13.14 7.91 14.97
N LEU A 8 11.92 7.51 14.63
CA LEU A 8 11.62 6.88 13.34
C LEU A 8 11.09 7.94 12.38
N GLN A 9 11.77 8.11 11.25
CA GLN A 9 11.27 8.92 10.15
C GLN A 9 10.26 8.10 9.35
N ILE A 10 9.07 8.63 9.12
CA ILE A 10 8.03 8.00 8.29
C ILE A 10 7.84 8.84 7.04
N ILE A 11 7.92 8.20 5.88
CA ILE A 11 7.72 8.80 4.57
C ILE A 11 6.57 8.08 3.87
N CYS A 12 5.49 8.80 3.58
CA CYS A 12 4.46 8.27 2.70
C CYS A 12 4.64 8.80 1.28
N LEU A 13 4.79 7.89 0.33
CA LEU A 13 4.91 8.25 -1.07
C LEU A 13 3.52 8.46 -1.66
N GLN A 14 3.16 9.73 -1.88
CA GLN A 14 2.10 10.06 -2.83
C GLN A 14 2.60 9.71 -4.22
N THR A 15 2.10 8.62 -4.76
CA THR A 15 2.49 8.15 -6.09
C THR A 15 1.61 8.84 -7.11
N SER A 16 2.07 9.94 -7.72
CA SER A 16 1.54 10.42 -9.01
C SER A 16 1.98 9.49 -10.15
N LEU A 17 1.87 8.18 -9.92
CA LEU A 17 2.33 7.16 -10.84
C LEU A 17 1.32 7.07 -11.97
N THR A 18 1.73 7.61 -13.11
CA THR A 18 1.06 7.38 -14.39
C THR A 18 1.61 6.15 -15.09
N GLN A 19 0.90 5.70 -16.13
CA GLN A 19 1.35 4.65 -17.05
C GLN A 19 2.81 4.82 -17.52
N TYR A 20 3.29 6.06 -17.71
CA TYR A 20 4.67 6.35 -18.13
C TYR A 20 5.70 5.71 -17.19
N HIS A 21 5.47 5.75 -15.88
CA HIS A 21 6.40 5.18 -14.90
C HIS A 21 6.47 3.65 -15.03
N TYR A 22 5.36 3.02 -15.38
CA TYR A 22 5.28 1.57 -15.59
C TYR A 22 5.80 1.11 -16.96
N GLN A 23 6.35 2.01 -17.78
CA GLN A 23 6.90 1.66 -19.09
C GLN A 23 8.10 0.73 -18.99
N SER A 24 8.95 0.90 -17.97
CA SER A 24 10.12 0.04 -17.74
C SER A 24 10.53 0.02 -16.27
N TYR A 25 11.22 -1.06 -15.90
CA TYR A 25 11.77 -1.24 -14.56
C TYR A 25 12.64 -0.04 -14.12
N SER A 26 13.55 0.40 -14.99
CA SER A 26 14.49 1.49 -14.69
C SER A 26 13.77 2.82 -14.47
N ILE A 27 12.72 3.13 -15.25
CA ILE A 27 11.97 4.38 -15.09
C ILE A 27 11.26 4.39 -13.74
N LEU A 28 10.54 3.31 -13.40
CA LEU A 28 9.83 3.21 -12.13
C LEU A 28 10.79 3.26 -10.94
N LYS A 29 11.88 2.47 -10.98
CA LYS A 29 12.88 2.44 -9.92
C LYS A 29 13.50 3.83 -9.72
N ASN A 30 13.95 4.48 -10.78
CA ASN A 30 14.56 5.81 -10.68
C ASN A 30 13.57 6.86 -10.14
N TYR A 31 12.30 6.78 -10.54
CA TYR A 31 11.26 7.64 -9.99
C TYR A 31 11.11 7.42 -8.49
N LEU A 32 10.86 6.18 -8.04
CA LEU A 32 10.68 5.87 -6.62
C LEU A 32 11.92 6.20 -5.79
N LEU A 33 13.11 5.88 -6.29
CA LEU A 33 14.39 6.21 -5.65
C LEU A 33 14.53 7.72 -5.45
N LYS A 34 14.23 8.52 -6.49
CA LYS A 34 14.20 9.99 -6.39
C LYS A 34 13.20 10.45 -5.31
N ARG A 35 11.99 9.89 -5.29
CA ARG A 35 10.96 10.24 -4.30
C ARG A 35 11.39 9.95 -2.87
N ILE A 36 11.96 8.77 -2.63
CA ILE A 36 12.44 8.39 -1.30
C ILE A 36 13.55 9.33 -0.84
N HIS A 37 14.53 9.62 -1.70
CA HIS A 37 15.60 10.56 -1.35
C HIS A 37 15.10 11.99 -1.08
N LEU A 38 14.10 12.47 -1.83
CA LEU A 38 13.47 13.76 -1.55
C LEU A 38 12.78 13.75 -0.19
N GLY A 39 12.04 12.68 0.15
CA GLY A 39 11.43 12.51 1.46
C GLY A 39 12.46 12.53 2.60
N ILE A 40 13.56 11.78 2.46
CA ILE A 40 14.67 11.77 3.42
C ILE A 40 15.26 13.18 3.60
N LYS A 41 15.49 13.91 2.50
CA LYS A 41 16.05 15.28 2.54
C LYS A 41 15.11 16.32 3.14
N SER A 42 13.79 16.18 2.95
CA SER A 42 12.80 17.16 3.40
C SER A 42 12.81 17.42 4.91
N GLN A 43 13.35 16.48 5.70
CA GLN A 43 13.43 16.61 7.17
C GLN A 43 14.83 16.96 7.69
N LEU A 44 15.83 17.15 6.83
CA LEU A 44 17.13 17.64 7.26
C LEU A 44 17.01 19.14 7.59
N PRO A 45 17.51 19.62 8.74
CA PRO A 45 17.50 21.03 9.06
C PRO A 45 18.25 21.83 7.98
N THR A 46 17.65 22.94 7.53
CA THR A 46 18.17 23.83 6.49
C THR A 46 19.50 24.52 6.84
N ASN A 47 20.03 24.29 8.05
CA ASN A 47 21.24 24.91 8.53
C ASN A 47 22.48 24.15 8.03
N LYS A 48 23.15 24.73 7.01
CA LYS A 48 24.34 24.17 6.32
C LYS A 48 25.51 23.77 7.24
N ASN A 49 25.55 24.28 8.48
CA ASN A 49 26.65 24.03 9.42
C ASN A 49 26.51 22.73 10.23
N LEU A 50 25.36 22.04 10.19
CA LEU A 50 25.20 20.72 10.83
C LEU A 50 25.42 19.53 9.87
N PHE A 51 25.78 19.78 8.60
CA PHE A 51 25.91 18.72 7.59
C PHE A 51 27.09 17.75 7.82
N ASN A 52 28.05 18.11 8.67
CA ASN A 52 29.32 17.39 8.80
C ASN A 52 29.48 16.59 10.10
N GLU A 53 28.59 16.74 11.08
CA GLU A 53 28.70 16.00 12.35
C GLU A 53 27.70 14.83 12.40
N VAL A 54 28.27 13.64 12.15
CA VAL A 54 27.70 12.31 12.40
C VAL A 54 26.41 11.99 11.62
N ARG A 55 26.58 11.50 10.37
CA ARG A 55 25.57 10.74 9.62
C ARG A 55 25.23 9.43 10.36
N ALA A 56 24.44 9.52 11.41
CA ALA A 56 23.60 8.43 11.84
C ALA A 56 22.21 8.78 11.30
N GLN A 57 21.90 8.42 10.05
CA GLN A 57 20.55 8.59 9.51
C GLN A 57 19.56 7.95 10.50
N ASN A 58 18.50 8.68 10.82
CA ASN A 58 17.40 8.13 11.60
C ASN A 58 16.83 6.92 10.84
N PRO A 59 16.48 5.83 11.53
CA PRO A 59 15.73 4.74 10.92
C PRO A 59 14.55 5.33 10.13
N THR A 60 14.36 4.88 8.91
CA THR A 60 13.36 5.43 8.00
C THR A 60 12.41 4.33 7.54
N LEU A 61 11.12 4.59 7.63
CA LEU A 61 10.03 3.74 7.14
C LEU A 61 9.35 4.42 5.95
N VAL A 62 9.39 3.78 4.79
CA VAL A 62 8.72 4.24 3.56
C VAL A 62 7.44 3.44 3.36
N ILE A 63 6.33 4.11 3.07
CA ILE A 63 5.01 3.48 2.89
C ILE A 63 4.46 3.84 1.50
N LEU A 64 4.05 2.82 0.75
CA LEU A 64 3.38 2.95 -0.55
C LEU A 64 1.90 2.54 -0.48
N PRO A 65 1.03 3.09 -1.35
CA PRO A 65 -0.40 2.77 -1.37
C PRO A 65 -0.69 1.31 -1.74
N GLU A 66 -1.89 0.85 -1.39
CA GLU A 66 -2.43 -0.41 -1.88
C GLU A 66 -2.41 -0.44 -3.42
N SER A 67 -2.24 -1.63 -3.99
CA SER A 67 -2.20 -1.88 -5.43
C SER A 67 -1.05 -1.24 -6.20
N THR A 68 -0.06 -0.61 -5.54
CA THR A 68 1.16 -0.12 -6.21
C THR A 68 1.84 -1.21 -7.05
N GLY A 69 1.88 -2.44 -6.52
CA GLY A 69 2.45 -3.61 -7.18
C GLY A 69 1.54 -4.22 -8.24
N ALA A 70 0.22 -4.02 -8.16
CA ALA A 70 -0.73 -4.56 -9.15
C ALA A 70 -0.37 -4.06 -10.55
N TRP A 71 -0.08 -2.77 -10.72
CA TRP A 71 0.25 -2.13 -12.00
C TRP A 71 1.53 -2.63 -12.67
N LEU A 72 2.39 -3.36 -11.97
CA LEU A 72 3.60 -3.94 -12.56
C LEU A 72 3.30 -4.94 -13.69
N TYR A 73 2.06 -5.45 -13.78
CA TYR A 73 1.64 -6.30 -14.90
C TYR A 73 1.85 -5.62 -16.27
N LEU A 74 1.79 -4.29 -16.33
CA LEU A 74 2.02 -3.50 -17.55
C LEU A 74 3.45 -3.69 -18.09
N MET A 75 4.41 -3.97 -17.21
CA MET A 75 5.78 -4.31 -17.60
C MET A 75 5.87 -5.70 -18.21
N CYS A 76 5.03 -6.63 -17.75
CA CYS A 76 5.05 -8.04 -18.14
C CYS A 76 4.49 -8.30 -19.54
N VAL A 77 3.63 -7.42 -20.07
CA VAL A 77 3.05 -7.59 -21.41
C VAL A 77 4.15 -7.46 -22.48
N PRO A 78 4.48 -8.55 -23.22
CA PRO A 78 5.50 -8.51 -24.27
C PRO A 78 4.97 -7.70 -25.44
N MET A 79 5.61 -6.57 -25.71
CA MET A 79 5.16 -5.63 -26.73
C MET A 79 6.36 -4.96 -27.40
N PRO A 80 6.37 -4.82 -28.73
CA PRO A 80 7.40 -4.08 -29.46
C PRO A 80 7.62 -2.67 -28.90
N GLN A 81 8.87 -2.21 -28.90
CA GLN A 81 9.24 -0.93 -28.30
C GLN A 81 8.46 0.26 -28.90
N PHE A 82 8.16 0.24 -30.20
CA PHE A 82 7.39 1.31 -30.84
C PHE A 82 5.95 1.41 -30.29
N LEU A 83 5.29 0.27 -30.07
CA LEU A 83 3.97 0.23 -29.43
C LEU A 83 4.08 0.66 -27.97
N ARG A 84 5.09 0.17 -27.24
CA ARG A 84 5.34 0.57 -25.85
C ARG A 84 5.51 2.09 -25.73
N ASN A 85 6.30 2.71 -26.60
CA ASN A 85 6.45 4.15 -26.65
C ASN A 85 5.12 4.85 -26.99
N TYR A 86 4.33 4.31 -27.93
CA TYR A 86 3.02 4.86 -28.31
C TYR A 86 2.03 4.85 -27.13
N PHE A 87 1.99 3.77 -26.35
CA PHE A 87 1.12 3.66 -25.18
C PHE A 87 1.55 4.59 -24.04
N PHE A 88 2.85 4.65 -23.75
CA PHE A 88 3.35 5.23 -22.50
C PHE A 88 3.91 6.67 -22.61
N ASN A 89 4.37 7.15 -23.78
CA ASN A 89 5.13 8.41 -23.87
C ASN A 89 4.33 9.68 -24.24
N TYR A 90 3.09 9.59 -24.71
CA TYR A 90 2.46 10.74 -25.38
C TYR A 90 1.50 11.53 -24.47
N ARG A 91 1.93 12.74 -24.05
CA ARG A 91 1.33 13.64 -23.06
C ARG A 91 -0.03 14.27 -23.40
N ASN A 92 -0.50 14.17 -24.64
CA ASN A 92 -1.75 14.79 -25.08
C ASN A 92 -2.48 13.79 -25.99
N ILE A 93 -3.71 13.37 -25.63
CA ILE A 93 -4.81 12.95 -26.54
C ILE A 93 -5.88 12.16 -25.75
N LYS A 94 -7.16 12.47 -26.04
CA LYS A 94 -8.42 11.85 -25.57
C LYS A 94 -8.67 10.39 -26.01
N THR A 95 -7.65 9.63 -26.41
CA THR A 95 -7.82 8.25 -26.92
C THR A 95 -7.70 7.27 -25.77
N ASN A 96 -8.65 6.33 -25.65
CA ASN A 96 -8.62 5.18 -24.72
C ASN A 96 -7.48 4.21 -25.06
N ARG A 97 -6.23 4.63 -24.91
CA ARG A 97 -5.04 3.79 -25.11
C ARG A 97 -5.00 2.60 -24.16
N HIS A 98 -5.67 2.70 -23.02
CA HIS A 98 -5.92 1.59 -22.10
C HIS A 98 -6.70 0.47 -22.78
N LEU A 99 -7.80 0.81 -23.46
CA LEU A 99 -8.58 -0.17 -24.23
C LEU A 99 -7.73 -0.81 -25.33
N LEU A 100 -6.88 -0.03 -26.00
CA LEU A 100 -5.98 -0.57 -27.02
C LEU A 100 -4.89 -1.48 -26.43
N PHE A 101 -4.34 -1.15 -25.25
CA PHE A 101 -3.40 -2.01 -24.53
C PHE A 101 -4.08 -3.30 -24.10
N ILE A 102 -5.28 -3.19 -23.52
CA ILE A 102 -6.12 -4.32 -23.12
C ILE A 102 -6.37 -5.22 -24.33
N THR A 103 -6.82 -4.63 -25.44
CA THR A 103 -7.09 -5.33 -26.70
C THR A 103 -5.84 -6.02 -27.23
N TYR A 104 -4.69 -5.34 -27.24
CA TYR A 104 -3.43 -5.91 -27.71
C TYR A 104 -3.02 -7.15 -26.89
N THR A 105 -3.05 -7.07 -25.57
CA THR A 105 -2.71 -8.20 -24.70
C THR A 105 -3.72 -9.33 -24.88
N LEU A 106 -5.02 -9.04 -24.97
CA LEU A 106 -6.06 -10.04 -25.22
C LEU A 106 -5.82 -10.78 -26.54
N ILE A 107 -5.46 -10.07 -27.61
CA ILE A 107 -5.17 -10.67 -28.92
C ILE A 107 -3.89 -11.51 -28.86
N THR A 108 -2.81 -10.97 -28.29
CA THR A 108 -1.50 -11.63 -28.25
C THR A 108 -1.44 -12.82 -27.29
N HIS A 109 -2.24 -12.79 -26.23
CA HIS A 109 -2.30 -13.84 -25.19
C HIS A 109 -3.63 -14.59 -25.22
N ILE A 110 -4.38 -14.53 -26.32
CA ILE A 110 -5.73 -15.09 -26.43
C ILE A 110 -5.82 -16.54 -25.95
N ARG A 111 -4.85 -17.38 -26.33
CA ARG A 111 -4.83 -18.79 -25.93
C ARG A 111 -4.64 -18.97 -24.42
N LEU A 112 -3.73 -18.21 -23.82
CA LEU A 112 -3.46 -18.27 -22.39
C LEU A 112 -4.62 -17.67 -21.60
N TYR A 113 -5.19 -16.57 -22.08
CA TYR A 113 -6.34 -15.92 -21.50
C TYR A 113 -7.56 -16.84 -21.48
N PHE A 114 -7.91 -17.48 -22.60
CA PHE A 114 -9.00 -18.47 -22.64
C PHE A 114 -8.70 -19.72 -21.80
N LYS A 115 -7.43 -20.12 -21.67
CA LYS A 115 -7.04 -21.20 -20.76
C LYS A 115 -7.30 -20.82 -19.30
N GLU A 116 -6.98 -19.60 -18.88
CA GLU A 116 -7.26 -19.10 -17.53
C GLU A 116 -8.76 -18.90 -17.30
N ILE A 117 -9.50 -18.39 -18.29
CA ILE A 117 -10.97 -18.34 -18.25
C ILE A 117 -11.54 -19.74 -18.06
N TYR A 118 -11.09 -20.73 -18.84
CA TYR A 118 -11.58 -22.10 -18.73
C TYR A 118 -11.27 -22.71 -17.36
N ARG A 119 -10.04 -22.53 -16.86
CA ARG A 119 -9.62 -22.98 -15.53
C ARG A 119 -10.50 -22.41 -14.43
N ASN A 120 -10.92 -21.15 -14.58
CA ASN A 120 -11.68 -20.41 -13.59
C ASN A 120 -13.18 -20.33 -13.92
N TYR A 121 -13.67 -20.96 -14.99
CA TYR A 121 -15.06 -20.86 -15.42
C TYR A 121 -16.04 -21.39 -14.37
N HIS A 122 -15.59 -22.40 -13.60
CA HIS A 122 -16.36 -22.97 -12.49
C HIS A 122 -16.20 -22.20 -11.17
N SER A 123 -15.38 -21.15 -11.14
CA SER A 123 -15.35 -20.23 -10.00
C SER A 123 -16.68 -19.47 -9.96
N LYS A 124 -17.26 -19.27 -8.78
CA LYS A 124 -18.54 -18.54 -8.58
C LYS A 124 -18.38 -17.02 -8.80
N CYS A 125 -17.64 -16.62 -9.81
CA CYS A 125 -17.25 -15.24 -10.08
C CYS A 125 -18.16 -14.62 -11.14
N THR A 126 -18.31 -13.30 -11.12
CA THR A 126 -18.98 -12.57 -12.20
C THR A 126 -18.16 -12.64 -13.50
N TRP A 127 -18.75 -12.35 -14.65
CA TRP A 127 -18.00 -12.27 -15.91
C TRP A 127 -16.86 -11.26 -15.84
N ILE A 128 -17.06 -10.12 -15.18
CA ILE A 128 -16.02 -9.09 -14.98
C ILE A 128 -14.91 -9.61 -14.06
N GLY A 129 -15.27 -10.26 -12.95
CA GLY A 129 -14.29 -10.88 -12.06
C GLY A 129 -13.48 -12.00 -12.72
N LEU A 130 -14.12 -12.80 -13.58
CA LEU A 130 -13.43 -13.83 -14.35
C LEU A 130 -12.39 -13.23 -15.32
N ILE A 131 -12.72 -12.10 -15.94
CA ILE A 131 -11.81 -11.33 -16.81
C ILE A 131 -10.63 -10.78 -15.98
N GLN A 132 -10.92 -10.10 -14.87
CA GLN A 132 -9.91 -9.52 -13.98
C GLN A 132 -8.98 -10.60 -13.41
N HIS A 133 -9.56 -11.71 -12.94
CA HIS A 133 -8.81 -12.86 -12.43
C HIS A 133 -7.86 -13.35 -13.51
N SER A 134 -8.40 -13.79 -14.65
CA SER A 134 -7.61 -14.35 -15.76
C SER A 134 -6.47 -13.41 -16.19
N TRP A 135 -6.74 -12.11 -16.17
CA TRP A 135 -5.76 -11.09 -16.51
C TRP A 135 -4.59 -11.01 -15.54
N PHE A 136 -4.86 -10.85 -14.24
CA PHE A 136 -3.81 -10.79 -13.23
C PHE A 136 -3.08 -12.12 -13.09
N SER A 137 -3.79 -13.24 -13.25
CA SER A 137 -3.25 -14.59 -13.23
C SER A 137 -2.19 -14.82 -14.29
N LEU A 138 -2.40 -14.32 -15.51
CA LEU A 138 -1.46 -14.46 -16.63
C LEU A 138 -0.05 -13.96 -16.30
N PHE A 139 0.02 -12.88 -15.53
CA PHE A 139 1.27 -12.19 -15.24
C PHE A 139 1.68 -12.24 -13.75
N ALA A 140 0.97 -12.99 -12.91
CA ALA A 140 1.16 -12.97 -11.46
C ALA A 140 2.60 -13.29 -11.04
N GLU A 141 3.20 -14.38 -11.54
CA GLU A 141 4.56 -14.80 -11.18
C GLU A 141 5.63 -13.78 -11.63
N GLN A 142 5.46 -13.22 -12.85
CA GLN A 142 6.37 -12.21 -13.38
C GLN A 142 6.24 -10.88 -12.62
N THR A 143 5.00 -10.46 -12.35
CA THR A 143 4.68 -9.25 -11.58
C THR A 143 5.26 -9.35 -10.18
N TYR A 144 5.11 -10.49 -9.51
CA TYR A 144 5.69 -10.75 -8.19
C TYR A 144 7.22 -10.72 -8.21
N SER A 145 7.85 -11.30 -9.24
CA SER A 145 9.31 -11.27 -9.39
C SER A 145 9.84 -9.84 -9.55
N ILE A 146 9.18 -9.02 -10.38
CA ILE A 146 9.51 -7.60 -10.56
C ILE A 146 9.30 -6.84 -9.25
N TYR A 147 8.17 -7.05 -8.58
CA TYR A 147 7.82 -6.43 -7.31
C TYR A 147 8.88 -6.69 -6.24
N LYS A 148 9.22 -7.98 -6.02
CA LYS A 148 10.23 -8.38 -5.03
C LYS A 148 11.58 -7.76 -5.32
N LYS A 149 12.02 -7.81 -6.59
CA LYS A 149 13.29 -7.21 -7.01
C LYS A 149 13.31 -5.69 -6.80
N LEU A 150 12.27 -5.00 -7.24
CA LEU A 150 12.16 -3.54 -7.16
C LEU A 150 12.28 -3.05 -5.71
N PHE A 151 11.47 -3.60 -4.82
CA PHE A 151 11.42 -3.12 -3.44
C PHE A 151 12.59 -3.61 -2.59
N SER A 152 13.16 -4.78 -2.91
CA SER A 152 14.43 -5.24 -2.34
C SER A 152 15.57 -4.27 -2.68
N GLU A 153 15.72 -3.91 -3.96
CA GLU A 153 16.76 -2.97 -4.40
C GLU A 153 16.55 -1.57 -3.81
N LEU A 154 15.30 -1.07 -3.78
CA LEU A 154 15.00 0.23 -3.16
C LEU A 154 15.31 0.25 -1.67
N ALA A 155 14.98 -0.80 -0.91
CA ALA A 155 15.24 -0.88 0.53
C ALA A 155 16.74 -0.82 0.83
N CYS A 156 17.53 -1.60 0.09
CA CYS A 156 18.99 -1.59 0.19
C CYS A 156 19.63 -0.26 -0.22
N GLU A 157 19.27 0.26 -1.39
CA GLU A 157 19.90 1.47 -1.95
C GLU A 157 19.59 2.73 -1.13
N THR A 158 18.43 2.75 -0.46
CA THR A 158 18.00 3.87 0.38
C THR A 158 18.28 3.66 1.86
N ASN A 159 18.69 2.45 2.27
CA ASN A 159 18.83 2.03 3.66
C ASN A 159 17.55 2.31 4.48
N THR A 160 16.39 1.99 3.89
CA THR A 160 15.07 2.19 4.53
C THR A 160 14.28 0.90 4.66
N THR A 161 13.41 0.82 5.67
CA THR A 161 12.38 -0.22 5.74
C THR A 161 11.24 0.19 4.82
N ILE A 162 10.81 -0.68 3.90
CA ILE A 162 9.79 -0.33 2.90
C ILE A 162 8.54 -1.21 3.07
N VAL A 163 7.40 -0.59 3.36
CA VAL A 163 6.06 -1.18 3.21
C VAL A 163 5.62 -0.95 1.77
N ALA A 164 5.75 -1.98 0.94
CA ALA A 164 5.76 -1.87 -0.52
C ALA A 164 4.38 -1.73 -1.20
N GLY A 165 3.37 -1.28 -0.44
CA GLY A 165 1.98 -1.34 -0.91
C GLY A 165 1.55 -2.78 -1.09
N SER A 166 0.64 -3.05 -2.01
CA SER A 166 0.17 -4.41 -2.25
C SER A 166 0.19 -4.86 -3.72
N ILE A 167 0.15 -6.18 -3.91
CA ILE A 167 0.19 -6.88 -5.19
C ILE A 167 -0.81 -8.04 -5.20
N PHE A 168 -1.37 -8.35 -6.37
CA PHE A 168 -2.12 -9.59 -6.59
C PHE A 168 -1.14 -10.72 -6.94
N THR A 169 -1.08 -11.75 -6.10
CA THR A 169 -0.13 -12.88 -6.26
C THR A 169 -0.76 -14.22 -5.85
N TYR A 170 -0.11 -15.31 -6.28
CA TYR A 170 -0.45 -16.68 -5.89
C TYR A 170 0.37 -17.23 -4.72
N GLU A 171 1.40 -16.51 -4.25
CA GLU A 171 2.47 -17.05 -3.39
C GLU A 171 1.97 -17.84 -2.16
N ASN A 172 0.85 -17.44 -1.57
CA ASN A 172 0.27 -18.08 -0.37
C ASN A 172 -1.03 -18.86 -0.63
N SER A 173 -1.39 -18.99 -1.90
CA SER A 173 -2.53 -19.76 -2.36
C SER A 173 -2.04 -21.06 -2.97
N ASN A 174 -2.88 -22.10 -3.03
CA ASN A 174 -2.60 -23.33 -3.78
C ASN A 174 -2.68 -23.08 -5.31
N LYS A 175 -2.07 -22.00 -5.82
CA LYS A 175 -2.00 -21.54 -7.22
C LYS A 175 -3.32 -21.38 -7.98
N ASN A 176 -4.45 -21.47 -7.27
CA ASN A 176 -5.76 -21.44 -7.90
C ASN A 176 -6.44 -20.08 -7.75
N LYS A 177 -6.06 -19.26 -6.77
CA LYS A 177 -6.71 -17.96 -6.53
C LYS A 177 -5.75 -16.88 -6.07
N LEU A 178 -5.87 -15.71 -6.69
CA LEU A 178 -5.06 -14.54 -6.35
C LEU A 178 -5.41 -14.04 -4.96
N GLN A 179 -4.43 -13.48 -4.27
CA GLN A 179 -4.61 -12.77 -3.02
C GLN A 179 -3.96 -11.40 -3.13
N ASN A 180 -4.55 -10.41 -2.47
CA ASN A 180 -3.99 -9.07 -2.36
C ASN A 180 -3.06 -9.01 -1.14
N ILE A 181 -1.76 -8.91 -1.37
CA ILE A 181 -0.73 -9.06 -0.32
C ILE A 181 0.21 -7.86 -0.32
N SER A 182 0.46 -7.32 0.86
CA SER A 182 1.49 -6.33 1.16
C SER A 182 2.70 -6.99 1.81
N TYR A 183 3.88 -6.49 1.45
CA TYR A 183 5.16 -7.00 1.93
C TYR A 183 6.00 -5.87 2.52
N VAL A 184 6.76 -6.19 3.56
CA VAL A 184 7.75 -5.28 4.15
C VAL A 184 9.14 -5.79 3.82
N PHE A 185 9.99 -4.88 3.34
CA PHE A 185 11.38 -5.15 2.98
C PHE A 185 12.32 -4.48 3.98
N GLU A 186 13.30 -5.25 4.48
CA GLU A 186 14.29 -4.73 5.42
C GLU A 186 15.46 -4.02 4.71
N PRO A 187 16.05 -2.98 5.33
CA PRO A 187 17.10 -2.18 4.69
C PRO A 187 18.43 -2.91 4.47
N ASN A 188 18.76 -3.90 5.31
CA ASN A 188 20.11 -4.48 5.35
C ASN A 188 20.43 -5.36 4.13
N ASN A 189 19.46 -6.15 3.70
CA ASN A 189 19.63 -7.16 2.66
C ASN A 189 18.46 -7.18 1.65
N GLY A 190 17.44 -6.32 1.85
CA GLY A 190 16.27 -6.25 1.00
C GLY A 190 15.40 -7.50 1.07
N SER A 191 15.48 -8.29 2.13
CA SER A 191 14.65 -9.47 2.34
C SER A 191 13.24 -9.08 2.78
N ILE A 192 12.28 -9.96 2.51
CA ILE A 192 10.91 -9.79 2.99
C ILE A 192 10.88 -10.18 4.47
N CYS A 193 10.55 -9.24 5.34
CA CYS A 193 10.53 -9.43 6.79
C CYS A 193 9.12 -9.48 7.39
N LEU A 194 8.10 -9.02 6.66
CA LEU A 194 6.69 -9.13 7.03
C LEU A 194 5.82 -9.32 5.80
N GLN A 195 4.77 -10.13 5.95
CA GLN A 195 3.74 -10.34 4.96
C GLN A 195 2.37 -10.14 5.60
N SER A 196 1.53 -9.32 4.98
CA SER A 196 0.14 -9.11 5.39
C SER A 196 -0.76 -9.09 4.16
N GLY A 197 -1.82 -9.89 4.15
CA GLY A 197 -2.76 -9.94 3.04
C GLY A 197 -4.16 -9.52 3.46
N LYS A 198 -4.93 -9.09 2.45
CA LYS A 198 -6.29 -8.60 2.61
C LYS A 198 -7.22 -9.71 3.07
N GLN A 199 -7.67 -9.64 4.31
CA GLN A 199 -8.58 -10.63 4.91
C GLN A 199 -10.03 -10.39 4.46
N TYR A 200 -10.39 -9.13 4.24
CA TYR A 200 -11.73 -8.70 3.84
C TYR A 200 -11.71 -7.99 2.47
N PRO A 201 -11.64 -8.75 1.35
CA PRO A 201 -11.82 -8.19 0.01
C PRO A 201 -13.14 -7.42 -0.11
N THR A 202 -13.12 -6.34 -0.88
CA THR A 202 -14.34 -5.60 -1.23
C THR A 202 -15.29 -6.45 -2.07
N SER A 203 -16.53 -5.99 -2.25
CA SER A 203 -17.50 -6.70 -3.08
C SER A 203 -16.97 -6.95 -4.49
N GLU A 204 -16.38 -5.92 -5.11
CA GLU A 204 -15.74 -6.03 -6.42
C GLU A 204 -14.55 -7.01 -6.43
N GLU A 205 -13.66 -6.89 -5.44
CA GLU A 205 -12.44 -7.71 -5.37
C GLU A 205 -12.74 -9.19 -5.17
N SER A 206 -13.76 -9.53 -4.38
CA SER A 206 -14.12 -10.92 -4.09
C SER A 206 -14.48 -11.76 -5.32
N HIS A 207 -14.79 -11.10 -6.43
CA HIS A 207 -15.03 -11.76 -7.70
C HIS A 207 -13.74 -12.23 -8.39
N PHE A 208 -12.54 -11.84 -7.92
CA PHE A 208 -11.28 -12.25 -8.55
C PHE A 208 -10.13 -12.56 -7.59
N ILE A 209 -10.21 -12.18 -6.31
CA ILE A 209 -9.25 -12.58 -5.26
C ILE A 209 -9.93 -13.36 -4.13
N ASP A 210 -9.13 -14.14 -3.41
CA ASP A 210 -9.54 -14.80 -2.18
C ASP A 210 -9.12 -13.99 -0.93
N CYS A 211 -9.84 -14.23 0.17
CA CYS A 211 -9.42 -13.79 1.49
C CYS A 211 -8.04 -14.36 1.85
N TYR A 212 -7.20 -13.52 2.43
CA TYR A 212 -6.01 -13.96 3.13
C TYR A 212 -6.38 -14.54 4.50
N LYS A 213 -5.85 -15.71 4.84
CA LYS A 213 -6.24 -16.48 6.04
C LYS A 213 -5.11 -16.71 7.04
N GLN A 214 -3.91 -16.25 6.75
CA GLN A 214 -2.79 -16.42 7.67
C GLN A 214 -2.94 -15.47 8.85
N PRO A 215 -2.48 -15.86 10.04
CA PRO A 215 -2.49 -14.99 11.21
C PRO A 215 -1.65 -13.72 10.95
N PRO A 216 -1.96 -12.62 11.66
CA PRO A 216 -1.16 -11.41 11.57
C PRO A 216 0.28 -11.66 12.01
N SER A 217 1.21 -10.94 11.38
CA SER A 217 2.62 -10.92 11.73
C SER A 217 3.05 -9.50 12.13
N ILE A 218 4.15 -9.42 12.89
CA ILE A 218 4.74 -8.17 13.37
C ILE A 218 6.21 -8.13 12.96
N TYR A 219 6.75 -6.92 12.78
CA TYR A 219 8.17 -6.73 12.50
C TYR A 219 8.76 -5.64 13.39
N SER A 220 9.88 -5.94 14.01
CA SER A 220 10.66 -5.00 14.82
C SER A 220 11.60 -4.19 13.94
N ILE A 221 11.37 -2.88 13.86
CA ILE A 221 12.23 -2.00 13.06
C ILE A 221 13.61 -1.90 13.74
N PRO A 222 14.72 -2.24 13.05
CA PRO A 222 16.05 -2.20 13.61
C PRO A 222 16.42 -0.81 14.15
N ASN A 223 17.21 -0.77 15.23
CA ASN A 223 17.67 0.47 15.88
C ASN A 223 16.56 1.38 16.41
N THR A 224 15.34 0.85 16.58
CA THR A 224 14.20 1.51 17.22
C THR A 224 13.56 0.58 18.25
N ASN A 225 12.69 1.13 19.09
CA ASN A 225 11.78 0.37 19.93
C ASN A 225 10.40 0.17 19.27
N ILE A 226 10.29 0.25 17.94
CA ILE A 226 9.01 0.24 17.24
C ILE A 226 8.78 -1.09 16.54
N ASP A 227 7.66 -1.72 16.84
CA ASP A 227 7.09 -2.83 16.10
C ASP A 227 5.99 -2.35 15.18
N ILE A 228 5.91 -2.95 14.00
CA ILE A 228 4.86 -2.64 13.03
C ILE A 228 4.00 -3.86 12.73
N GLY A 229 2.71 -3.60 12.50
CA GLY A 229 1.78 -4.53 11.86
C GLY A 229 1.15 -3.84 10.64
N VAL A 230 0.92 -4.58 9.56
CA VAL A 230 0.37 -4.02 8.31
C VAL A 230 -1.05 -4.50 8.10
N LEU A 231 -1.97 -3.60 7.73
CA LEU A 231 -3.33 -3.91 7.30
C LEU A 231 -3.53 -3.43 5.87
N VAL A 232 -4.29 -4.19 5.08
CA VAL A 232 -4.58 -3.84 3.68
C VAL A 232 -5.99 -3.26 3.60
N CYS A 233 -6.06 -1.93 3.45
CA CYS A 233 -7.25 -1.16 3.13
C CYS A 233 -8.47 -1.53 4.00
N ALA A 234 -9.42 -2.28 3.44
CA ALA A 234 -10.68 -2.62 4.08
C ALA A 234 -10.54 -3.40 5.40
N ASP A 235 -9.41 -4.09 5.60
CA ASP A 235 -9.10 -4.81 6.85
C ASP A 235 -9.11 -3.87 8.06
N SER A 236 -8.65 -2.63 7.87
CA SER A 236 -8.62 -1.63 8.94
C SER A 236 -10.02 -1.21 9.44
N TRP A 237 -11.06 -1.52 8.67
CA TRP A 237 -12.41 -1.27 9.08
C TRP A 237 -13.02 -2.40 9.91
N MET A 238 -12.31 -3.51 10.13
CA MET A 238 -12.85 -4.71 10.78
C MET A 238 -12.27 -4.89 12.19
N PRO A 239 -13.10 -4.88 13.27
CA PRO A 239 -12.64 -5.12 14.64
C PRO A 239 -11.85 -6.41 14.81
N GLN A 240 -12.26 -7.47 14.12
CA GLN A 240 -11.66 -8.80 14.19
C GLN A 240 -10.17 -8.78 13.81
N VAL A 241 -9.76 -7.92 12.88
CA VAL A 241 -8.34 -7.82 12.48
C VAL A 241 -7.50 -7.33 13.65
N TYR A 242 -7.98 -6.32 14.39
CA TYR A 242 -7.29 -5.82 15.58
C TYR A 242 -7.32 -6.82 16.73
N GLU A 243 -8.40 -7.60 16.88
CA GLU A 243 -8.48 -8.67 17.86
C GLU A 243 -7.45 -9.78 17.60
N GLU A 244 -7.16 -10.14 16.34
CA GLU A 244 -6.10 -11.10 16.02
C GLU A 244 -4.71 -10.55 16.36
N TYR A 245 -4.43 -9.27 16.08
CA TYR A 245 -3.21 -8.62 16.57
C TYR A 245 -3.15 -8.61 18.11
N SER A 246 -4.30 -8.62 18.76
CA SER A 246 -4.37 -8.74 20.20
C SER A 246 -3.97 -10.14 20.72
N LYS A 247 -3.82 -11.15 19.87
CA LYS A 247 -3.36 -12.46 20.36
C LYS A 247 -1.83 -12.57 20.38
N ILE A 248 -1.14 -11.60 19.78
CA ILE A 248 0.31 -11.56 19.72
C ILE A 248 0.85 -10.96 21.03
N GLU A 249 1.82 -11.64 21.63
CA GLU A 249 2.59 -11.12 22.76
C GLU A 249 3.57 -10.06 22.26
N LEU A 250 3.48 -8.86 22.83
CA LEU A 250 4.34 -7.73 22.49
C LEU A 250 5.33 -7.50 23.63
N ASP A 251 6.57 -7.13 23.30
CA ASP A 251 7.54 -6.69 24.29
C ASP A 251 7.04 -5.39 24.93
N PRO A 252 6.84 -5.34 26.27
CA PRO A 252 6.33 -4.15 26.96
C PRO A 252 7.25 -2.93 26.84
N ASN A 253 8.52 -3.10 26.43
CA ASN A 253 9.47 -2.01 26.21
C ASN A 253 9.41 -1.43 24.79
N ARG A 254 8.56 -1.99 23.92
CA ARG A 254 8.43 -1.61 22.51
C ARG A 254 7.08 -0.96 22.24
N ARG A 255 7.07 0.06 21.39
CA ARG A 255 5.88 0.72 20.88
C ARG A 255 5.35 -0.04 19.66
N PHE A 256 4.05 0.01 19.43
CA PHE A 256 3.43 -0.67 18.29
C PHE A 256 2.77 0.32 17.34
N LEU A 257 3.01 0.16 16.04
CA LEU A 257 2.51 1.02 14.97
C LEU A 257 1.74 0.18 13.95
N TYR A 258 0.44 0.45 13.83
CA TYR A 258 -0.36 -0.08 12.71
C TYR A 258 -0.10 0.75 11.46
N ILE A 259 0.33 0.09 10.39
CA ILE A 259 0.47 0.64 9.05
C ILE A 259 -0.71 0.18 8.22
N ILE A 260 -1.47 1.12 7.68
CA ILE A 260 -2.58 0.80 6.79
C ILE A 260 -2.22 1.25 5.38
N VAL A 261 -2.01 0.29 4.48
CA VAL A 261 -1.87 0.55 3.05
C VAL A 261 -3.26 0.60 2.45
N ALA A 262 -3.70 1.78 2.02
CA ALA A 262 -5.07 1.99 1.57
C ALA A 262 -5.15 2.31 0.07
N LEU A 263 -6.37 2.21 -0.45
CA LEU A 263 -6.78 2.72 -1.74
C LEU A 263 -8.15 3.39 -1.52
N SER A 264 -8.41 4.52 -2.15
CA SER A 264 -9.74 5.15 -2.09
C SER A 264 -10.11 5.75 -3.44
N THR A 265 -11.35 5.56 -3.84
CA THR A 265 -11.93 6.19 -5.02
C THR A 265 -12.61 7.49 -4.59
N GLY A 266 -11.94 8.63 -4.77
CA GLY A 266 -12.50 9.97 -4.49
C GLY A 266 -11.72 10.83 -3.50
N GLU A 267 -11.87 12.14 -3.58
CA GLU A 267 -11.13 13.11 -2.75
C GLU A 267 -11.41 12.90 -1.25
N TRP A 268 -10.41 13.13 -0.37
CA TRP A 268 -10.62 13.00 1.08
C TRP A 268 -11.78 13.86 1.59
N ASN A 269 -12.04 15.00 0.97
CA ASN A 269 -13.10 15.91 1.41
C ASN A 269 -14.53 15.46 0.98
N THR A 270 -14.68 14.25 0.45
CA THR A 270 -15.99 13.68 0.12
C THR A 270 -16.65 12.98 1.33
N PRO A 271 -17.99 12.86 1.35
CA PRO A 271 -18.69 12.01 2.32
C PRO A 271 -18.18 10.57 2.26
N TRP A 272 -18.07 9.93 3.42
CA TRP A 272 -17.65 8.53 3.50
C TRP A 272 -18.70 7.63 2.83
N PRO A 273 -18.35 6.82 1.81
CA PRO A 273 -19.30 5.95 1.12
C PRO A 273 -19.79 4.77 1.97
N GLY A 274 -19.27 4.59 3.18
CA GLY A 274 -19.56 3.46 4.05
C GLY A 274 -18.60 2.29 3.84
N TYR A 275 -19.09 1.09 4.12
CA TYR A 275 -18.35 -0.16 4.03
C TYR A 275 -18.65 -0.84 2.70
N ASP A 276 -17.61 -1.17 1.94
CA ASP A 276 -17.71 -2.05 0.78
C ASP A 276 -16.92 -3.33 1.07
N THR A 277 -17.56 -4.26 1.76
CA THR A 277 -17.02 -5.59 2.04
C THR A 277 -18.13 -6.63 1.86
N ASN A 278 -17.75 -7.88 1.61
CA ASN A 278 -18.70 -9.00 1.52
C ASN A 278 -19.15 -9.53 2.88
N VAL A 279 -18.87 -8.78 3.95
CA VAL A 279 -19.20 -9.13 5.33
C VAL A 279 -20.09 -8.04 5.92
N ASP A 280 -20.88 -8.42 6.92
CA ASP A 280 -21.76 -7.48 7.60
C ASP A 280 -20.99 -6.30 8.18
N ILE A 281 -21.62 -5.12 8.13
CA ILE A 281 -21.10 -3.91 8.76
C ILE A 281 -20.84 -4.18 10.25
N PRO A 282 -19.66 -3.82 10.79
CA PRO A 282 -19.38 -4.01 12.21
C PRO A 282 -20.44 -3.36 13.10
N LYS A 283 -20.81 -4.05 14.18
CA LYS A 283 -21.90 -3.63 15.09
C LYS A 283 -21.60 -2.33 15.84
N ASP A 284 -20.34 -1.92 15.93
CA ASP A 284 -19.89 -0.69 16.57
C ASP A 284 -19.99 0.55 15.64
N VAL A 285 -20.49 0.37 14.41
CA VAL A 285 -20.73 1.45 13.46
C VAL A 285 -22.09 2.10 13.73
N ASP A 286 -22.10 3.43 13.86
CA ASP A 286 -23.33 4.21 13.93
C ASP A 286 -23.77 4.55 12.50
N ASN A 287 -24.96 4.09 12.12
CA ASN A 287 -25.53 4.34 10.80
C ASN A 287 -25.63 5.83 10.46
N LYS A 288 -25.72 6.73 11.45
CA LYS A 288 -25.72 8.19 11.23
C LYS A 288 -24.38 8.67 10.67
N HIS A 289 -23.28 7.99 10.95
CA HIS A 289 -21.96 8.36 10.46
C HIS A 289 -21.82 8.12 8.96
N LEU A 290 -22.54 7.15 8.38
CA LEU A 290 -22.55 6.90 6.93
C LEU A 290 -22.97 8.12 6.11
N THR A 291 -23.78 9.02 6.69
CA THR A 291 -24.25 10.24 6.01
C THR A 291 -23.63 11.52 6.54
N THR A 292 -22.86 11.46 7.64
CA THR A 292 -22.35 12.67 8.33
C THR A 292 -20.83 12.74 8.43
N PHE A 293 -20.12 11.62 8.29
CA PHE A 293 -18.66 11.62 8.32
C PHE A 293 -18.10 11.88 6.93
N SER A 294 -17.09 12.75 6.86
CA SER A 294 -16.18 12.77 5.71
C SER A 294 -15.28 11.54 5.74
N LEU A 295 -14.70 11.19 4.59
CA LEU A 295 -13.79 10.06 4.47
C LEU A 295 -12.65 10.07 5.52
N PRO A 296 -11.84 11.14 5.72
CA PRO A 296 -10.75 11.14 6.70
C PRO A 296 -11.27 11.02 8.13
N LYS A 297 -12.45 11.58 8.43
CA LYS A 297 -13.08 11.46 9.75
C LYS A 297 -13.48 10.01 10.02
N ALA A 298 -14.04 9.31 9.03
CA ALA A 298 -14.34 7.89 9.13
C ALA A 298 -13.08 7.06 9.35
N TRP A 299 -12.04 7.23 8.53
CA TRP A 299 -10.76 6.53 8.67
C TRP A 299 -10.13 6.76 10.04
N PHE A 300 -10.11 8.01 10.52
CA PHE A 300 -9.60 8.30 11.86
C PHE A 300 -10.42 7.61 12.96
N HIS A 301 -11.75 7.60 12.83
CA HIS A 301 -12.64 7.04 13.84
C HIS A 301 -12.70 5.51 13.85
N TYR A 302 -12.93 4.88 12.70
CA TYR A 302 -13.18 3.45 12.60
C TYR A 302 -11.94 2.59 12.30
N ALA A 303 -10.83 3.20 11.85
CA ALA A 303 -9.56 2.49 11.70
C ALA A 303 -8.53 2.91 12.76
N VAL A 304 -8.12 4.19 12.79
CA VAL A 304 -7.02 4.64 13.68
C VAL A 304 -7.40 4.55 15.16
N ASN A 305 -8.52 5.17 15.56
CA ASN A 305 -8.99 5.13 16.95
C ASN A 305 -9.31 3.70 17.39
N ARG A 306 -9.82 2.85 16.49
CA ARG A 306 -10.11 1.46 16.80
C ARG A 306 -8.85 0.69 17.15
N GLY A 307 -7.82 0.74 16.29
CA GLY A 307 -6.52 0.12 16.57
C GLY A 307 -5.88 0.67 17.84
N PHE A 308 -5.95 2.00 18.04
CA PHE A 308 -5.48 2.64 19.26
C PHE A 308 -6.17 2.09 20.52
N ASN A 309 -7.50 1.97 20.49
CA ASN A 309 -8.26 1.48 21.65
C ASN A 309 -7.89 0.04 22.02
N VAL A 310 -7.63 -0.82 21.04
CA VAL A 310 -7.15 -2.20 21.28
C VAL A 310 -5.76 -2.20 21.93
N LEU A 311 -4.82 -1.39 21.43
CA LEU A 311 -3.47 -1.29 22.00
C LEU A 311 -3.47 -0.66 23.39
N SER A 312 -4.30 0.35 23.63
CA SER A 312 -4.35 1.07 24.92
C SER A 312 -4.78 0.20 26.10
N LYS A 313 -5.42 -0.95 25.82
CA LYS A 313 -5.83 -1.94 26.84
C LYS A 313 -4.69 -2.89 27.25
N ARG A 314 -3.54 -2.87 26.56
CA ARG A 314 -2.54 -3.95 26.59
C ARG A 314 -1.31 -3.74 27.47
N ASN A 315 -1.14 -2.60 28.15
CA ASN A 315 -0.10 -2.28 29.15
C ASN A 315 0.50 -0.88 28.92
N ASP A 316 -0.33 0.18 28.90
CA ASP A 316 0.13 1.57 28.66
C ASP A 316 1.00 1.76 27.40
N LEU A 317 0.91 0.81 26.45
CA LEU A 317 1.62 0.88 25.19
C LEU A 317 1.19 2.14 24.44
N ILE A 318 2.17 3.00 24.22
CA ILE A 318 2.13 4.22 23.42
C ILE A 318 2.09 3.77 21.95
N GLY A 319 0.94 3.24 21.52
CA GLY A 319 0.77 2.61 20.22
C GLY A 319 0.01 3.50 19.27
N TYR A 320 0.60 3.95 18.18
CA TYR A 320 0.08 5.12 17.45
C TYR A 320 0.17 4.92 15.95
N GLY A 321 -0.97 4.95 15.27
CA GLY A 321 -1.16 4.47 13.88
C GLY A 321 -0.73 5.43 12.77
N VAL A 322 -0.63 4.91 11.54
CA VAL A 322 -0.57 5.69 10.29
C VAL A 322 -1.34 4.96 9.18
N ILE A 323 -2.30 5.65 8.55
CA ILE A 323 -2.87 5.26 7.24
C ILE A 323 -2.12 6.03 6.17
N CYS A 324 -1.86 5.43 5.00
CA CYS A 324 -1.38 6.21 3.87
C CYS A 324 -1.79 5.74 2.48
N CYS A 325 -1.88 6.80 1.67
CA CYS A 325 -1.89 6.94 0.21
C CYS A 325 -3.15 6.45 -0.51
N GLN A 326 -3.85 7.39 -1.10
CA GLN A 326 -4.86 7.11 -2.11
C GLN A 326 -4.19 6.92 -3.47
N GLY A 327 -4.56 5.87 -4.18
CA GLY A 327 -4.61 5.87 -5.64
C GLY A 327 -6.05 5.69 -6.08
N VAL A 328 -6.45 6.27 -7.21
CA VAL A 328 -7.66 5.86 -7.93
C VAL A 328 -7.29 4.61 -8.71
N LEU A 329 -7.94 3.49 -8.38
CA LEU A 329 -7.84 2.28 -9.18
C LEU A 329 -9.18 2.12 -9.90
N ASN A 330 -9.21 2.48 -11.19
CA ASN A 330 -10.15 1.83 -12.09
C ASN A 330 -9.33 0.92 -12.98
N ILE A 331 -9.13 -0.32 -12.54
CA ILE A 331 -8.24 -1.33 -13.15
C ILE A 331 -8.44 -1.42 -14.68
N MET A 332 -9.66 -1.15 -15.15
CA MET A 332 -10.04 -1.26 -16.56
C MET A 332 -10.15 0.09 -17.29
N ASN A 333 -10.32 1.22 -16.59
CA ASN A 333 -10.57 2.52 -17.22
C ASN A 333 -9.50 3.59 -16.98
N ASP A 334 -8.67 3.49 -15.94
CA ASP A 334 -7.64 4.49 -15.65
C ASP A 334 -6.38 3.87 -15.04
N ILE A 335 -5.24 3.99 -15.74
CA ILE A 335 -3.92 3.51 -15.29
C ILE A 335 -3.20 4.58 -14.45
N GLN A 336 -3.92 5.61 -14.00
CA GLN A 336 -3.33 6.66 -13.18
C GLN A 336 -3.67 6.41 -11.72
N ALA A 337 -2.63 6.20 -10.91
CA ALA A 337 -2.73 6.42 -9.48
C ALA A 337 -2.75 7.94 -9.25
N GLN A 338 -3.87 8.61 -9.54
CA GLN A 338 -4.11 9.95 -9.02
C GLN A 338 -4.80 9.78 -7.66
N GLY A 339 -4.38 10.54 -6.65
CA GLY A 339 -4.96 10.47 -5.32
C GLY A 339 -4.17 11.31 -4.34
N GLU A 340 -4.80 11.67 -3.24
CA GLU A 340 -4.16 12.40 -2.16
C GLU A 340 -3.67 11.43 -1.09
N SER A 341 -2.48 11.66 -0.55
CA SER A 341 -2.05 10.94 0.65
C SER A 341 -2.49 11.74 1.88
N ILE A 342 -2.77 11.04 2.97
CA ILE A 342 -2.98 11.63 4.30
C ILE A 342 -2.19 10.79 5.31
N ILE A 343 -1.60 11.42 6.31
CA ILE A 343 -1.04 10.74 7.48
C ILE A 343 -1.99 10.99 8.65
N LEU A 344 -2.54 9.90 9.20
CA LEU A 344 -3.42 9.97 10.37
C LEU A 344 -2.73 9.32 11.56
N ILE A 345 -2.30 10.14 12.52
CA ILE A 345 -1.64 9.67 13.74
C ILE A 345 -2.54 9.94 14.93
N LYS A 346 -2.53 9.04 15.89
CA LYS A 346 -3.04 9.32 17.23
C LYS A 346 -1.93 8.98 18.16
N ARG A 347 -1.43 9.95 18.95
CA ARG A 347 -0.28 9.84 19.84
C ARG A 347 -0.57 9.86 21.34
N SER A 348 -1.83 9.83 21.76
CA SER A 348 -2.23 9.52 23.13
C SER A 348 -3.75 9.50 23.21
N LYS A 349 -4.31 9.20 24.39
CA LYS A 349 -5.76 9.36 24.64
C LYS A 349 -6.21 10.81 24.47
N THR A 350 -5.36 11.76 24.85
CA THR A 350 -5.65 13.21 24.88
C THR A 350 -5.28 13.93 23.60
N GLU A 351 -4.34 13.39 22.82
CA GLU A 351 -3.90 14.00 21.56
C GLU A 351 -4.77 13.52 20.39
N ALA A 352 -5.51 14.44 19.80
CA ALA A 352 -6.23 14.24 18.54
C ALA A 352 -5.43 14.87 17.41
N SER A 353 -4.28 14.29 17.03
CA SER A 353 -3.42 14.89 16.00
C SER A 353 -3.70 14.30 14.62
N ILE A 354 -4.72 14.81 13.93
CA ILE A 354 -4.75 14.70 12.46
C ILE A 354 -3.60 15.57 11.94
N LEU A 355 -2.52 14.94 11.46
CA LEU A 355 -1.37 15.64 10.89
C LEU A 355 -1.58 15.78 9.37
N TYR A 356 -2.13 16.93 8.98
CA TYR A 356 -2.17 17.37 7.58
C TYR A 356 -0.91 18.17 7.21
N GLU A 357 0.29 17.64 7.44
CA GLU A 357 1.49 18.29 6.90
C GLU A 357 2.05 17.48 5.75
N ALA A 358 1.52 17.79 4.57
CA ALA A 358 2.21 17.53 3.33
C ALA A 358 3.34 18.54 3.19
N ASN A 359 4.59 18.07 3.36
CA ASN A 359 5.73 18.88 2.99
C ASN A 359 5.76 18.96 1.46
N ILE A 360 5.56 20.17 0.93
CA ILE A 360 5.74 20.43 -0.50
C ILE A 360 7.23 20.68 -0.70
N TYR A 361 7.89 19.82 -1.48
CA TYR A 361 9.30 19.96 -1.80
C TYR A 361 9.47 19.91 -3.33
N GLU A 362 10.01 20.97 -3.94
CA GLU A 362 10.19 21.07 -5.40
C GLU A 362 8.88 20.82 -6.20
N ASP A 363 7.77 21.48 -5.82
CA ASP A 363 6.43 21.31 -6.41
C ASP A 363 5.80 19.92 -6.27
N GLU A 364 6.45 19.05 -5.48
CA GLU A 364 6.03 17.68 -5.27
C GLU A 364 5.55 17.49 -3.82
N LYS A 365 4.36 16.92 -3.66
CA LYS A 365 3.79 16.60 -2.34
C LYS A 365 4.40 15.30 -1.81
N ILE A 366 5.20 15.39 -0.75
CA ILE A 366 5.70 14.22 -0.01
C ILE A 366 5.30 14.40 1.46
N LEU A 367 4.57 13.42 2.01
CA LEU A 367 4.22 13.48 3.42
C LEU A 367 5.35 12.85 4.22
N THR A 368 5.88 13.60 5.17
CA THR A 368 6.88 13.09 6.11
C THR A 368 6.49 13.46 7.52
N CYS A 369 6.69 12.55 8.46
CA CYS A 369 6.52 12.82 9.89
C CYS A 369 7.59 12.08 10.68
N GLU A 370 7.89 12.59 11.88
CA GLU A 370 8.83 11.96 12.81
C GLU A 370 8.03 11.28 13.93
N PHE A 371 8.47 10.11 14.36
CA PHE A 371 7.77 9.28 15.35
C PHE A 371 8.65 8.91 16.55
#